data_AF-A0AAN5C0I4-F1
#
_entry.id   AF-A0AAN5C0I4-F1
#
_cell.length_a   1.000
_cell.length_b   1.000
_cell.length_c   1.000
_cell.angle_alpha   90.00
_cell.angle_beta   90.00
_cell.angle_gamma   90.00
#
_symmetry.space_group_name_H-M   'P 1'
#
loop_
_entity.id
_entity.type
_entity.pdbx_description
1 polymer ?
#
loop_
_entity_poly.entity_id
_entity_poly.type
_entity_poly.pdbx_seq_one_letter_code
_entity_poly.pdbx_strand_id
1 'polypeptide(L)'
;MCSEQLRSTLVYEKIASYFQRMEFLNSPDIQEIFSNNSLGQDVPAMPMFVYKSRYDEASPTVDSDNLVSWYCREGARIHYRMQTQESHRSLALTGILQDLAWSKERFNGLVMPEGCQNSIHSFASTDFDALAFLGETAVGAIERQLGVDLPSLII
;
A
#
# COMPACT_ATOMS: atom_id res chain seq x y z
N MET A 1 -4.02 -18.69 13.18
CA MET A 1 -3.94 -17.51 14.07
C MET A 1 -4.39 -16.30 13.27
N CYS A 2 -5.32 -15.50 13.79
CA CYS A 2 -5.81 -14.30 13.10
C CYS A 2 -4.86 -13.10 13.31
N SER A 3 -4.97 -12.06 12.49
CA SER A 3 -4.10 -10.86 12.54
C SER A 3 -4.02 -10.21 13.93
N GLU A 4 -5.15 -10.08 14.64
CA GLU A 4 -5.14 -9.52 16.00
C GLU A 4 -4.44 -10.42 17.02
N GLN A 5 -4.55 -11.74 16.87
CA GLN A 5 -3.85 -12.69 17.75
C GLN A 5 -2.33 -12.65 17.51
N LEU A 6 -1.92 -12.53 16.24
CA LEU A 6 -0.52 -12.33 15.89
C LEU A 6 0.04 -11.08 16.58
N ARG A 7 -0.66 -9.95 16.47
CA ARG A 7 -0.26 -8.69 17.07
C ARG A 7 -0.20 -8.75 18.59
N SER A 8 -1.20 -9.35 19.26
CA SER A 8 -1.22 -9.41 20.72
C SER A 8 -0.17 -10.37 21.31
N THR A 9 0.26 -11.37 20.54
CA THR A 9 1.13 -12.44 21.05
C THR A 9 2.60 -12.25 20.69
N LEU A 10 2.92 -11.72 19.51
CA LEU A 10 4.27 -11.76 18.94
C LEU A 10 4.89 -10.38 18.65
N VAL A 11 4.23 -9.26 18.97
CA VAL A 11 4.67 -7.91 18.57
C VAL A 11 6.09 -7.52 19.03
N TYR A 12 6.59 -8.11 20.11
CA TYR A 12 7.94 -7.85 20.63
C TYR A 12 8.87 -9.06 20.52
N GLU A 13 8.41 -10.17 19.94
CA GLU A 13 9.19 -11.38 19.78
C GLU A 13 10.19 -11.24 18.64
N LYS A 14 11.41 -11.74 18.86
CA LYS A 14 12.43 -11.82 17.81
C LYS A 14 12.32 -13.19 17.17
N ILE A 15 12.00 -13.28 15.88
CA ILE A 15 11.93 -14.56 15.15
C ILE A 15 13.20 -15.40 15.35
N ALA A 16 14.37 -14.77 15.46
CA ALA A 16 15.64 -15.45 15.69
C ALA A 16 15.71 -16.24 17.01
N SER A 17 14.90 -15.93 18.03
CA SER A 17 14.90 -16.66 19.31
C SER A 17 14.35 -18.10 19.19
N TYR A 18 13.57 -18.38 18.14
CA TYR A 18 12.99 -19.69 17.87
C TYR A 18 13.94 -20.64 17.14
N PHE A 19 15.10 -20.15 16.69
CA PHE A 19 16.06 -20.93 15.92
C PHE A 19 17.42 -20.91 16.62
N GLN A 20 18.19 -21.99 16.48
CA GLN A 20 19.56 -22.02 16.98
C GLN A 20 20.49 -21.10 16.18
N ARG A 21 20.19 -20.93 14.90
CA ARG A 21 21.02 -20.32 13.86
C ARG A 21 20.12 -19.89 12.68
N MET A 22 20.42 -18.76 12.04
CA MET A 22 19.59 -18.18 10.96
C MET A 22 20.20 -18.36 9.57
N GLU A 23 21.32 -19.07 9.46
CA GLU A 23 22.05 -19.30 8.21
C GLU A 23 21.21 -20.04 7.16
N PHE A 24 20.15 -20.73 7.58
CA PHE A 24 19.17 -21.35 6.67
C PHE A 24 18.51 -20.33 5.74
N LEU A 25 18.44 -19.05 6.13
CA LEU A 25 17.95 -17.98 5.26
C LEU A 25 18.79 -17.83 3.99
N ASN A 26 20.05 -18.27 4.00
CA ASN A 26 20.95 -18.24 2.85
C ASN A 26 21.01 -19.57 2.09
N SER A 27 20.20 -20.57 2.48
CA SER A 27 20.13 -21.83 1.74
C SER A 27 19.50 -21.60 0.35
N PRO A 28 19.89 -22.39 -0.67
CA PRO A 28 19.34 -22.26 -2.02
C PRO A 28 17.81 -22.31 -2.05
N ASP A 29 17.20 -23.25 -1.31
CA ASP A 29 15.75 -23.44 -1.27
C ASP A 29 15.01 -22.20 -0.71
N ILE A 30 15.55 -21.57 0.34
CA ILE A 30 14.94 -20.38 0.93
C ILE A 30 15.15 -19.14 0.05
N GLN A 31 16.32 -19.02 -0.57
CA GLN A 31 16.60 -17.93 -1.52
C GLN A 31 15.70 -18.03 -2.76
N GLU A 32 15.44 -19.25 -3.25
CA GLU A 32 14.47 -19.48 -4.32
C GLU A 32 13.06 -19.04 -3.90
N ILE A 33 12.62 -19.38 -2.69
CA ILE A 33 11.33 -18.92 -2.16
C ILE A 33 11.29 -17.38 -2.09
N PHE A 34 12.31 -16.72 -1.57
CA PHE A 34 12.36 -15.26 -1.53
C PHE A 34 12.33 -14.63 -2.92
N SER A 35 13.09 -15.20 -3.87
CA SER A 35 13.08 -14.74 -5.25
C SER A 35 11.68 -14.86 -5.85
N ASN A 36 11.04 -16.02 -5.75
CA ASN A 36 9.71 -16.27 -6.31
C ASN A 36 8.60 -15.41 -5.68
N ASN A 37 8.78 -14.92 -4.44
CA ASN A 37 7.84 -14.05 -3.76
C ASN A 37 8.19 -12.55 -3.85
N SER A 38 9.28 -12.21 -4.54
CA SER A 38 9.69 -10.82 -4.74
C SER A 38 9.01 -10.22 -5.96
N LEU A 39 8.49 -9.01 -5.80
CA LEU A 39 8.00 -8.20 -6.92
C LEU A 39 9.17 -7.70 -7.79
N GLY A 40 8.86 -7.12 -8.96
CA GLY A 40 9.89 -6.56 -9.86
C GLY A 40 10.55 -7.59 -10.77
N GLN A 41 9.85 -8.71 -11.04
CA GLN A 41 10.27 -9.69 -12.05
C GLN A 41 9.52 -9.52 -13.38
N ASP A 42 8.30 -8.98 -13.34
CA ASP A 42 7.46 -8.70 -14.50
C ASP A 42 6.98 -7.25 -14.46
N VAL A 43 6.82 -6.64 -15.64
CA VAL A 43 6.39 -5.24 -15.77
C VAL A 43 4.87 -5.19 -15.93
N PRO A 44 4.15 -4.45 -15.07
CA PRO A 44 2.70 -4.29 -15.19
C PRO A 44 2.33 -3.56 -16.50
N ALA A 45 1.52 -4.21 -17.34
CA ALA A 45 1.00 -3.62 -18.57
C ALA A 45 -0.16 -2.63 -18.31
N MET A 46 -0.92 -2.86 -17.24
CA MET A 46 -2.00 -1.98 -16.81
C MET A 46 -1.45 -0.77 -16.06
N PRO A 47 -2.14 0.39 -16.11
CA PRO A 47 -1.83 1.50 -15.23
C PRO A 47 -1.89 1.08 -13.76
N MET A 48 -1.02 1.64 -12.91
CA MET A 48 -1.07 1.40 -11.47
C MET A 48 -1.10 2.72 -10.69
N PHE A 49 -1.83 2.70 -9.57
CA PHE A 49 -1.70 3.70 -8.51
C PHE A 49 -1.00 3.06 -7.33
N VAL A 50 0.12 3.67 -6.92
CA VAL A 50 0.90 3.21 -5.78
C VAL A 50 1.00 4.36 -4.80
N TYR A 51 0.73 4.10 -3.53
CA TYR A 51 0.85 5.10 -2.48
C TYR A 51 1.65 4.56 -1.30
N LYS A 52 2.44 5.42 -0.66
CA LYS A 52 3.26 5.10 0.50
C LYS A 52 3.40 6.33 1.39
N SER A 53 3.51 6.13 2.70
CA SER A 53 3.84 7.22 3.63
C SER A 53 5.34 7.24 3.91
N ARG A 54 5.91 8.44 3.94
CA ARG A 54 7.26 8.71 4.43
C ARG A 54 7.47 8.25 5.87
N TYR A 55 6.41 8.28 6.68
CA TYR A 55 6.45 7.92 8.10
C TYR A 55 5.80 6.56 8.38
N ASP A 56 5.75 5.68 7.39
CA ASP A 56 5.29 4.30 7.57
C ASP A 56 6.21 3.56 8.55
N GLU A 57 5.67 3.23 9.72
CA GLU A 57 6.37 2.58 10.82
C GLU A 57 6.41 1.05 10.69
N ALA A 58 5.63 0.47 9.78
CA ALA A 58 5.49 -0.98 9.65
C ALA A 58 6.24 -1.52 8.42
N SER A 59 6.37 -0.72 7.37
CA SER A 59 7.04 -1.11 6.12
C SER A 59 7.97 -0.01 5.63
N PRO A 60 9.25 -0.32 5.35
CA PRO A 60 10.19 0.66 4.81
C PRO A 60 9.70 1.28 3.51
N THR A 61 9.97 2.58 3.31
CA THR A 61 9.61 3.26 2.05
C THR A 61 10.51 2.84 0.90
N VAL A 62 11.78 2.57 1.19
CA VAL A 62 12.82 2.24 0.21
C VAL A 62 12.44 1.04 -0.67
N ASP A 63 11.72 0.05 -0.13
CA ASP A 63 11.29 -1.12 -0.89
C ASP A 63 10.30 -0.73 -1.99
N SER A 64 9.31 0.12 -1.66
CA SER A 64 8.34 0.64 -2.61
C SER A 64 8.99 1.62 -3.60
N ASP A 65 9.87 2.50 -3.12
CA ASP A 65 10.60 3.46 -3.97
C ASP A 65 11.45 2.73 -5.02
N ASN A 66 12.19 1.69 -4.61
CA ASN A 66 13.01 0.88 -5.50
C ASN A 66 12.17 0.13 -6.53
N LEU A 67 11.05 -0.47 -6.09
CA LEU A 67 10.15 -1.21 -6.97
C LEU A 67 9.51 -0.32 -8.02
N VAL A 68 8.95 0.83 -7.60
CA VAL A 68 8.36 1.81 -8.52
C VAL A 68 9.44 2.33 -9.46
N SER A 69 10.63 2.68 -8.96
CA SER A 69 11.74 3.13 -9.79
C SER A 69 12.13 2.10 -10.86
N TRP A 70 12.15 0.81 -10.51
CA TRP A 70 12.39 -0.27 -11.47
C TRP A 70 11.27 -0.34 -12.52
N TYR A 71 10.01 -0.42 -12.10
CA TYR A 71 8.89 -0.47 -13.04
C TYR A 71 8.87 0.73 -14.00
N CYS A 72 9.17 1.93 -13.51
CA CYS A 72 9.21 3.13 -14.33
C CYS A 72 10.33 3.10 -15.38
N ARG A 73 11.50 2.51 -15.07
CA ARG A 73 12.58 2.34 -16.05
C ARG A 73 12.21 1.31 -17.12
N GLU A 74 11.44 0.29 -16.75
CA GLU A 74 10.98 -0.75 -17.67
C GLU A 74 9.71 -0.34 -18.47
N GLY A 75 9.25 0.91 -18.36
CA GLY A 75 8.17 1.45 -19.17
C GLY A 75 6.76 1.26 -18.61
N ALA A 76 6.62 0.91 -17.33
CA ALA A 76 5.31 0.87 -16.68
C ALA A 76 4.67 2.28 -16.60
N ARG A 77 3.34 2.29 -16.47
CA ARG A 77 2.54 3.50 -16.24
C ARG A 77 2.09 3.54 -14.79
N ILE A 78 2.79 4.31 -13.95
CA ILE A 78 2.52 4.37 -12.51
C ILE A 78 2.27 5.80 -12.05
N HIS A 79 1.15 6.05 -11.38
CA HIS A 79 0.99 7.20 -10.51
C HIS A 79 1.48 6.80 -9.12
N TYR A 80 2.66 7.28 -8.74
CA TYR A 80 3.24 7.06 -7.43
C TYR A 80 3.06 8.28 -6.55
N ARG A 81 2.38 8.09 -5.41
CA ARG A 81 2.02 9.15 -4.49
C ARG A 81 2.67 8.92 -3.13
N MET A 82 3.57 9.81 -2.75
CA MET A 82 4.19 9.83 -1.44
C MET A 82 3.45 10.76 -0.50
N GLN A 83 3.07 10.23 0.65
CA GLN A 83 2.36 10.91 1.71
C GLN A 83 3.31 11.27 2.84
N THR A 84 3.21 12.47 3.43
CA THR A 84 4.24 12.95 4.37
C THR A 84 3.77 13.16 5.79
N GLN A 85 2.54 12.82 6.17
CA GLN A 85 2.06 13.02 7.55
C GLN A 85 1.33 11.80 8.13
N GLU A 86 1.02 10.80 7.30
CA GLU A 86 0.32 9.59 7.71
C GLU A 86 1.25 8.54 8.34
N SER A 87 0.73 7.75 9.27
CA SER A 87 1.32 6.48 9.68
C SER A 87 0.89 5.37 8.73
N HIS A 88 1.41 4.15 8.91
CA HIS A 88 0.96 2.97 8.17
C HIS A 88 -0.57 2.78 8.29
N ARG A 89 -1.08 2.87 9.52
CA ARG A 89 -2.51 2.68 9.79
C ARG A 89 -3.36 3.80 9.19
N SER A 90 -2.98 5.07 9.37
CA SER A 90 -3.82 6.16 8.84
C SER A 90 -3.79 6.20 7.32
N LEU A 91 -2.65 5.87 6.70
CA LEU A 91 -2.54 5.76 5.25
C LEU A 91 -3.38 4.60 4.70
N ALA A 92 -3.47 3.47 5.41
CA ALA A 92 -4.33 2.37 4.96
C ALA A 92 -5.79 2.81 4.82
N LEU A 93 -6.25 3.74 5.67
CA LEU A 93 -7.61 4.29 5.64
C LEU A 93 -7.78 5.37 4.57
N THR A 94 -6.87 6.35 4.50
CA THR A 94 -7.03 7.49 3.60
C THR A 94 -6.56 7.17 2.18
N GLY A 95 -5.51 6.37 2.04
CA GLY A 95 -4.93 5.95 0.77
C GLY A 95 -5.89 5.07 -0.06
N ILE A 96 -6.64 4.16 0.58
CA ILE A 96 -7.61 3.31 -0.14
C ILE A 96 -8.73 4.14 -0.79
N LEU A 97 -9.15 5.24 -0.16
CA LEU A 97 -10.15 6.13 -0.75
C LEU A 97 -9.63 6.80 -2.02
N GLN A 98 -8.36 7.21 -2.02
CA GLN A 98 -7.71 7.76 -3.22
C GLN A 98 -7.56 6.72 -4.33
N ASP A 99 -7.18 5.50 -3.97
CA ASP A 99 -7.06 4.39 -4.90
C ASP A 99 -8.39 4.05 -5.57
N LEU A 100 -9.50 4.08 -4.81
CA LEU A 100 -10.84 3.85 -5.35
C LEU A 100 -11.27 4.96 -6.32
N ALA A 101 -11.03 6.24 -5.97
CA ALA A 101 -11.30 7.35 -6.89
C ALA A 101 -10.46 7.24 -8.17
N TRP A 102 -9.15 6.97 -8.04
CA TRP A 102 -8.26 6.78 -9.19
C TRP A 102 -8.71 5.58 -10.05
N SER A 103 -9.10 4.48 -9.42
CA SER A 103 -9.58 3.27 -10.10
C SER A 103 -10.87 3.54 -10.88
N LYS A 104 -11.81 4.29 -10.28
CA LYS A 104 -13.06 4.72 -10.95
C LYS A 104 -12.77 5.48 -12.25
N GLU A 105 -11.80 6.40 -12.26
CA GLU A 105 -11.41 7.10 -13.49
C GLU A 105 -10.92 6.13 -14.58
N ARG A 106 -10.10 5.14 -14.21
CA ARG A 106 -9.60 4.13 -15.16
C ARG A 106 -10.72 3.25 -15.70
N PHE A 107 -11.65 2.83 -14.86
CA PHE A 107 -12.84 2.07 -15.29
C PHE A 107 -13.79 2.89 -16.17
N ASN A 108 -13.86 4.22 -15.98
CA ASN A 108 -14.60 5.13 -16.85
C ASN A 108 -13.88 5.44 -18.17
N GLY A 109 -12.76 4.77 -18.46
CA GLY A 109 -12.01 4.94 -19.71
C GLY A 109 -11.13 6.18 -19.74
N LEU A 110 -10.95 6.87 -18.61
CA LEU A 110 -10.05 8.00 -18.52
C LEU A 110 -8.61 7.49 -18.64
N VAL A 111 -7.91 7.92 -19.69
CA VAL A 111 -6.56 7.45 -20.02
C VAL A 111 -5.56 8.02 -19.01
N MET A 112 -4.70 7.15 -18.47
CA MET A 112 -3.53 7.60 -17.71
C MET A 112 -2.44 8.06 -18.69
N PRO A 113 -1.78 9.20 -18.46
CA PRO A 113 -0.66 9.64 -19.30
C PRO A 113 0.47 8.61 -19.36
N GLU A 114 1.25 8.65 -20.44
CA GLU A 114 2.38 7.76 -20.63
C GLU A 114 3.47 7.98 -19.56
N GLY A 115 4.16 6.89 -19.23
CA GLY A 115 5.22 6.86 -18.23
C GLY A 115 4.73 7.01 -16.77
N CYS A 116 5.68 7.25 -15.88
CA CYS A 116 5.41 7.40 -14.46
C CYS A 116 5.26 8.85 -14.02
N GLN A 117 4.34 9.08 -13.10
CA GLN A 117 4.12 10.35 -12.43
C GLN A 117 4.36 10.18 -10.94
N ASN A 118 5.28 10.97 -10.39
CA ASN A 118 5.57 10.99 -8.96
C ASN A 118 5.01 12.27 -8.36
N SER A 119 4.28 12.16 -7.25
CA SER A 119 3.80 13.32 -6.49
C SER A 119 4.03 13.14 -5.00
N ILE A 120 4.21 14.26 -4.30
CA ILE A 120 4.32 14.31 -2.84
C ILE A 120 3.16 15.13 -2.32
N HIS A 121 2.39 14.59 -1.39
CA HIS A 121 1.31 15.31 -0.74
C HIS A 121 1.46 15.25 0.78
N SER A 122 1.00 16.31 1.43
CA SER A 122 0.97 16.41 2.88
C SER A 122 0.09 15.33 3.51
N PHE A 123 -1.11 15.15 2.96
CA PHE A 123 -2.12 14.20 3.40
C PHE A 123 -2.91 13.65 2.22
N ALA A 124 -3.52 12.49 2.41
CA ALA A 124 -4.35 11.87 1.42
C ALA A 124 -5.71 12.52 1.51
N SER A 125 -6.02 13.41 0.57
CA SER A 125 -7.34 13.97 0.41
C SER A 125 -8.36 12.85 0.23
N THR A 126 -9.41 12.87 1.05
CA THR A 126 -10.62 12.09 0.85
C THR A 126 -11.52 12.87 -0.10
N ASP A 127 -11.53 12.49 -1.37
CA ASP A 127 -12.49 13.06 -2.31
C ASP A 127 -13.90 12.55 -1.96
N PHE A 128 -14.90 13.44 -1.92
CA PHE A 128 -16.31 13.05 -1.76
C PHE A 128 -16.74 12.02 -2.81
N ASP A 129 -16.15 12.07 -4.00
CA ASP A 129 -16.42 11.13 -5.09
C ASP A 129 -15.95 9.69 -4.79
N ALA A 130 -14.96 9.52 -3.92
CA ALA A 130 -14.48 8.22 -3.46
C ALA A 130 -15.46 7.55 -2.48
N LEU A 131 -16.02 8.34 -1.56
CA LEU A 131 -17.03 7.84 -0.61
C LEU A 131 -18.34 7.50 -1.33
N ALA A 132 -18.72 8.32 -2.31
CA ALA A 132 -19.87 8.04 -3.17
C ALA A 132 -19.72 6.72 -3.94
N PHE A 133 -18.49 6.33 -4.30
CA PHE A 133 -18.21 5.05 -4.97
C PHE A 133 -18.46 3.83 -4.07
N LEU A 134 -18.14 3.94 -2.78
CA LEU A 134 -18.33 2.85 -1.81
C LEU A 134 -19.80 2.56 -1.53
N GLY A 135 -20.65 3.60 -1.59
CA GLY A 135 -22.05 3.52 -1.17
C GLY A 135 -22.21 3.40 0.35
N GLU A 136 -23.37 3.79 0.86
CA GLU A 136 -23.62 3.96 2.30
C GLU A 136 -23.35 2.69 3.12
N THR A 137 -23.61 1.51 2.55
CA THR A 137 -23.39 0.23 3.24
C THR A 137 -21.90 -0.06 3.49
N ALA A 138 -21.04 0.19 2.49
CA ALA A 138 -19.61 -0.05 2.63
C ALA A 138 -18.95 1.04 3.48
N VAL A 139 -19.38 2.30 3.33
CA VAL A 139 -18.98 3.41 4.22
C VAL A 139 -19.29 3.06 5.67
N GLY A 140 -20.54 2.66 5.97
CA GLY A 140 -20.92 2.28 7.33
C GLY A 140 -20.20 1.02 7.85
N ALA A 141 -19.76 0.12 6.98
CA ALA A 141 -18.92 -1.02 7.39
C ALA A 141 -17.50 -0.58 7.77
N ILE A 142 -16.90 0.33 7.01
CA ILE A 142 -15.57 0.89 7.29
C ILE A 142 -15.60 1.70 8.59
N GLU A 143 -16.61 2.54 8.77
CA GLU A 143 -16.80 3.34 9.99
C GLU A 143 -16.89 2.46 11.24
N ARG A 144 -17.71 1.39 11.19
CA ARG A 144 -17.84 0.42 12.29
C ARG A 144 -16.55 -0.32 12.58
N GLN A 145 -15.82 -0.72 11.55
CA GLN A 145 -14.59 -1.48 11.70
C GLN A 145 -13.45 -0.63 12.28
N LEU A 146 -13.45 0.67 11.98
CA LEU A 146 -12.36 1.57 12.32
C LEU A 146 -12.67 2.51 13.49
N GLY A 147 -13.94 2.61 13.91
CA GLY A 147 -14.37 3.52 14.96
C GLY A 147 -14.20 4.99 14.57
N VAL A 148 -14.34 5.30 13.28
CA VAL A 148 -14.19 6.65 12.73
C VAL A 148 -15.46 7.08 12.02
N ASP A 149 -15.70 8.39 11.97
CA ASP A 149 -16.71 9.02 11.11
C ASP A 149 -15.97 9.50 9.84
N LEU A 150 -16.16 8.80 8.73
CA LEU A 150 -15.43 9.07 7.48
C LEU A 150 -15.71 10.49 6.93
N PRO A 151 -16.98 10.96 6.89
CA PRO A 151 -17.29 12.36 6.60
C PRO A 151 -16.54 13.38 7.46
N SER A 152 -16.29 13.09 8.74
CA SER A 152 -15.55 14.00 9.63
C SER A 152 -14.05 14.12 9.31
N LEU A 153 -13.50 13.18 8.52
CA LEU A 153 -12.10 13.16 8.09
C LEU A 153 -11.85 13.92 6.78
N ILE A 154 -12.92 14.42 6.16
CA ILE A 154 -12.87 15.28 4.98
C ILE A 154 -12.56 16.70 5.46
N ILE A 155 -11.33 17.16 5.23
CA ILE A 155 -10.88 18.54 5.48
C ILE A 155 -10.96 19.33 4.18
#